data_AF-A0A8V0YPM7-F1
#
_entry.id   AF-A0A8V0YPM7-F1
#
_cell.length_a   1.000
_cell.length_b   1.000
_cell.length_c   1.000
_cell.angle_alpha   90.00
_cell.angle_beta   90.00
_cell.angle_gamma   90.00
#
_symmetry.space_group_name_H-M   'P 1'
#
loop_
_entity.id
_entity.type
_entity.pdbx_description
1 polymer ?
#
loop_
_entity_poly.entity_id
_entity_poly.type
_entity_poly.pdbx_seq_one_letter_code
_entity_poly.pdbx_strand_id
1 'polypeptide(L)'
;MISRLFTCVLALLHFCLSSGLYQPETLPDIGDAEFIEECVRTHNRFRSGVNPPASNMLYMSWDPDLAKTARGWAKRCEFKHNIYLQEPGQAHPRFTPVGENIWTGSLSIFSVQDAITSWYKEVRDYTYTTNSCSRICGHYTQWELQMAPIWDRSSMQQMQRRAVH
;
A
#
# COMPACT_ATOMS: atom_id res chain seq x y z
N MET A 1 -50.63 35.64 8.64
CA MET A 1 -49.89 34.50 9.25
C MET A 1 -49.16 33.59 8.23
N ILE A 2 -49.19 33.90 6.92
CA ILE A 2 -48.60 33.04 5.86
C ILE A 2 -47.10 33.34 5.60
N SER A 3 -46.63 34.55 5.92
CA SER A 3 -45.26 35.01 5.61
C SER A 3 -44.15 34.38 6.47
N ARG A 4 -44.44 33.95 7.70
CA ARG A 4 -43.43 33.34 8.60
C ARG A 4 -43.19 31.86 8.31
N LEU A 5 -44.16 31.17 7.69
CA LEU A 5 -44.03 29.78 7.28
C LEU A 5 -43.09 29.63 6.07
N PHE A 6 -43.15 30.56 5.11
CA PHE A 6 -42.30 30.52 3.91
C PHE A 6 -40.81 30.74 4.21
N THR A 7 -40.47 31.58 5.19
CA THR A 7 -39.08 31.83 5.58
C THR A 7 -38.44 30.64 6.30
N CYS A 8 -39.21 29.88 7.08
CA CYS A 8 -38.71 28.68 7.76
C CYS A 8 -38.44 27.54 6.78
N VAL A 9 -39.26 27.39 5.73
CA VAL A 9 -39.09 26.33 4.71
C VAL A 9 -37.86 26.58 3.85
N LEU A 10 -37.58 27.83 3.47
CA LEU A 10 -36.37 28.19 2.71
C LEU A 10 -35.08 28.03 3.53
N ALA A 11 -35.11 28.32 4.84
CA ALA A 11 -33.97 28.10 5.74
C ALA A 11 -33.64 26.61 5.94
N LEU A 12 -34.66 25.74 6.00
CA LEU A 12 -34.49 24.28 6.10
C LEU A 12 -33.93 23.65 4.82
N LEU A 13 -34.29 24.18 3.65
CA LEU A 13 -33.73 23.76 2.36
C LEU A 13 -32.25 24.14 2.23
N HIS A 14 -31.85 25.33 2.69
CA HIS A 14 -30.43 25.72 2.72
C HIS A 14 -29.61 24.90 3.73
N PHE A 15 -30.20 24.51 4.86
CA PHE A 15 -29.53 23.67 5.85
C PHE A 15 -29.34 22.22 5.36
N CYS A 16 -30.24 21.71 4.51
CA CYS A 16 -30.11 20.40 3.86
C CYS A 16 -29.08 20.37 2.71
N LEU A 17 -28.80 21.50 2.05
CA LEU A 17 -27.72 21.55 1.04
C LEU A 17 -26.32 21.69 1.66
N SER A 18 -26.21 22.14 2.92
CA SER A 18 -24.92 22.29 3.62
C SER A 18 -24.46 21.05 4.39
N SER A 19 -25.32 20.02 4.53
CA SER A 19 -24.85 18.67 4.86
C SER A 19 -24.18 18.08 3.60
N GLY A 20 -23.05 18.65 3.23
CA GLY A 20 -22.12 18.03 2.30
C GLY A 20 -21.93 16.58 2.74
N LEU A 21 -22.09 15.67 1.78
CA LEU A 21 -21.94 14.24 1.99
C LEU A 21 -20.68 13.99 2.85
N TYR A 22 -20.88 13.61 4.11
CA TYR A 22 -19.80 13.06 4.93
C TYR A 22 -19.48 11.71 4.31
N GLN A 23 -18.56 11.70 3.34
CA GLN A 23 -17.94 10.46 2.92
C GLN A 23 -16.94 10.11 4.02
N PRO A 24 -17.12 8.97 4.73
CA PRO A 24 -16.05 8.50 5.59
C PRO A 24 -14.81 8.37 4.73
N GLU A 25 -13.66 8.89 5.20
CA GLU A 25 -12.39 8.57 4.55
C GLU A 25 -12.31 7.03 4.47
N THR A 26 -12.11 6.50 3.27
CA THR A 26 -11.89 5.08 3.02
C THR A 26 -10.56 4.90 2.32
N LEU A 27 -9.90 3.76 2.55
CA LEU A 27 -8.74 3.39 1.73
C LEU A 27 -9.17 3.22 0.26
N PRO A 28 -8.30 3.54 -0.71
CA PRO A 28 -8.55 3.28 -2.13
C PRO A 28 -8.85 1.80 -2.40
N ASP A 29 -9.71 1.50 -3.37
CA ASP A 29 -9.94 0.11 -3.81
C ASP A 29 -8.75 -0.39 -4.63
N ILE A 30 -8.50 -1.70 -4.59
CA ILE A 30 -7.41 -2.34 -5.33
C ILE A 30 -7.57 -2.28 -6.86
N GLY A 31 -8.76 -1.94 -7.36
CA GLY A 31 -9.03 -1.71 -8.78
C GLY A 31 -8.99 -0.23 -9.18
N ASP A 32 -8.74 0.68 -8.25
CA ASP A 32 -8.66 2.11 -8.55
C ASP A 32 -7.42 2.44 -9.39
N ALA A 33 -7.61 3.12 -10.52
CA ALA A 33 -6.55 3.35 -11.49
C ALA A 33 -5.44 4.27 -10.96
N GLU A 34 -5.80 5.31 -10.21
CA GLU A 34 -4.85 6.25 -9.63
C GLU A 34 -4.01 5.57 -8.54
N PHE A 35 -4.64 4.77 -7.68
CA PHE A 35 -3.97 3.96 -6.67
C PHE A 35 -2.97 2.97 -7.28
N ILE A 36 -3.39 2.24 -8.33
CA ILE A 36 -2.53 1.31 -9.06
C ILE A 36 -1.34 2.03 -9.68
N GLU A 37 -1.60 3.13 -10.38
CA GLU A 37 -0.56 3.93 -11.02
C GLU A 37 0.42 4.49 -9.98
N GLU A 38 -0.07 5.06 -8.88
CA GLU A 38 0.77 5.62 -7.84
C GLU A 38 1.64 4.55 -7.18
N CYS A 39 1.10 3.35 -6.93
CA CYS A 39 1.88 2.22 -6.45
C CYS A 39 3.02 1.94 -7.44
N VAL A 40 2.71 1.55 -8.68
CA VAL A 40 3.71 1.15 -9.67
C VAL A 40 4.75 2.24 -9.93
N ARG A 41 4.31 3.49 -10.09
CA ARG A 41 5.18 4.64 -10.35
C ARG A 41 6.13 4.89 -9.18
N THR A 42 5.62 4.90 -7.96
CA THR A 42 6.44 5.15 -6.77
C THR A 42 7.48 4.04 -6.57
N HIS A 43 7.11 2.79 -6.84
CA HIS A 43 8.06 1.68 -6.78
C HIS A 43 9.19 1.83 -7.78
N ASN A 44 8.83 1.99 -9.05
CA ASN A 44 9.82 2.07 -10.11
C ASN A 44 10.71 3.32 -9.96
N ARG A 45 10.20 4.41 -9.40
CA ARG A 45 11.00 5.57 -9.01
C ARG A 45 12.13 5.17 -8.06
N PHE A 46 11.83 4.48 -6.95
CA PHE A 46 12.86 4.06 -6.00
C PHE A 46 13.81 3.00 -6.58
N ARG A 47 13.29 2.04 -7.35
CA ARG A 47 14.10 1.01 -8.04
C ARG A 47 15.11 1.61 -9.02
N SER A 48 14.71 2.67 -9.72
CA SER A 48 15.59 3.38 -10.67
C SER A 48 16.64 4.26 -9.99
N GLY A 49 16.46 4.59 -8.70
CA GLY A 49 17.29 5.54 -7.95
C GLY A 49 18.19 4.88 -6.90
N VAL A 50 18.38 3.56 -6.93
CA VAL A 50 19.23 2.86 -5.95
C VAL A 50 20.70 3.26 -6.07
N ASN A 51 21.40 3.27 -4.94
CA ASN A 51 22.83 3.54 -4.87
C ASN A 51 23.50 2.52 -3.93
N PRO A 52 24.42 1.68 -4.42
CA PRO A 52 24.99 1.66 -5.77
C PRO A 52 23.97 1.29 -6.87
N PRO A 53 24.19 1.72 -8.13
CA PRO A 53 23.31 1.36 -9.24
C PRO A 53 23.23 -0.16 -9.45
N ALA A 54 22.03 -0.66 -9.68
CA ALA A 54 21.78 -2.07 -10.00
C ALA A 54 21.99 -2.37 -11.49
N SER A 55 22.66 -3.49 -11.81
CA SER A 55 22.92 -3.91 -13.19
C SER A 55 21.77 -4.69 -13.83
N ASN A 56 20.85 -5.24 -13.03
CA ASN A 56 19.77 -6.14 -13.46
C ASN A 56 18.43 -5.84 -12.74
N MET A 57 18.16 -4.58 -12.40
CA MET A 57 16.90 -4.18 -11.78
C MET A 57 15.74 -4.32 -12.78
N LEU A 58 14.73 -5.13 -12.45
CA LEU A 58 13.57 -5.35 -13.31
C LEU A 58 12.52 -4.24 -13.16
N TYR A 59 11.74 -3.97 -14.20
CA TYR A 59 10.61 -3.05 -14.11
C TYR A 59 9.43 -3.74 -13.43
N MET A 60 8.79 -3.08 -12.46
CA MET A 60 7.65 -3.62 -11.73
C MET A 60 6.34 -3.24 -12.41
N SER A 61 5.40 -4.18 -12.49
CA SER A 61 4.02 -3.97 -12.95
C SER A 61 3.01 -4.36 -11.87
N TRP A 62 1.76 -3.91 -12.03
CA TRP A 62 0.66 -4.34 -11.17
C TRP A 62 0.25 -5.78 -11.46
N ASP A 63 -0.03 -6.55 -10.41
CA ASP A 63 -0.61 -7.90 -10.51
C ASP A 63 -1.93 -7.94 -9.71
N PRO A 64 -3.08 -8.13 -10.38
CA PRO A 64 -4.37 -8.11 -9.73
C PRO A 64 -4.59 -9.31 -8.78
N ASP A 65 -3.91 -10.44 -8.98
CA ASP A 65 -4.06 -11.60 -8.10
C ASP A 65 -3.28 -11.40 -6.80
N LEU A 66 -2.09 -10.78 -6.86
CA LEU A 66 -1.40 -10.33 -5.64
C LEU A 66 -2.22 -9.28 -4.88
N ALA A 67 -2.85 -8.34 -5.59
CA ALA A 67 -3.67 -7.30 -4.96
C ALA A 67 -4.91 -7.88 -4.24
N LYS A 68 -5.54 -8.91 -4.81
CA LYS A 68 -6.64 -9.64 -4.16
C LYS A 68 -6.18 -10.30 -2.87
N THR A 69 -5.03 -10.98 -2.89
CA THR A 69 -4.46 -11.62 -1.70
C THR A 69 -4.10 -10.58 -0.63
N ALA A 70 -3.49 -9.46 -1.04
CA ALA A 70 -3.15 -8.33 -0.17
C ALA A 70 -4.39 -7.80 0.55
N ARG A 71 -5.46 -7.50 -0.21
CA ARG A 71 -6.74 -7.03 0.34
C ARG A 71 -7.37 -8.06 1.28
N GLY A 72 -7.29 -9.34 0.92
CA GLY A 72 -7.82 -10.45 1.72
C GLY A 72 -7.15 -10.55 3.10
N TRP A 73 -5.81 -10.49 3.13
CA TRP A 73 -5.06 -10.52 4.38
C TRP A 73 -5.21 -9.21 5.18
N ALA A 74 -5.16 -8.05 4.52
CA ALA A 74 -5.28 -6.75 5.16
C ALA A 74 -6.60 -6.54 5.90
N LYS A 75 -7.70 -7.13 5.40
CA LYS A 75 -9.02 -7.14 6.06
C LYS A 75 -9.03 -7.81 7.44
N ARG A 76 -8.03 -8.63 7.75
CA ARG A 76 -7.88 -9.26 9.07
C ARG A 76 -7.41 -8.25 10.13
N CYS A 77 -6.84 -7.12 9.71
CA CYS A 77 -6.29 -6.08 10.58
C CYS A 77 -5.25 -6.60 11.58
N GLU A 78 -4.44 -7.57 11.14
CA GLU A 78 -3.38 -8.17 11.94
C GLU A 78 -2.01 -7.74 11.40
N PHE A 79 -1.19 -7.10 12.24
CA PHE A 79 0.18 -6.75 11.90
C PHE A 79 1.11 -7.98 11.99
N LYS A 80 0.87 -8.93 11.09
CA LYS A 80 1.63 -10.17 10.95
C LYS A 80 1.64 -10.61 9.50
N HIS A 81 2.71 -11.30 9.10
CA HIS A 81 2.84 -11.78 7.73
C HIS A 81 1.80 -12.84 7.36
N ASN A 82 1.42 -12.88 6.09
CA ASN A 82 0.57 -13.92 5.54
C ASN A 82 1.26 -15.29 5.67
N ILE A 83 0.59 -16.21 6.35
CA ILE A 83 1.15 -17.54 6.64
C ILE A 83 1.25 -18.43 5.40
N TYR A 84 0.57 -18.07 4.31
CA TYR A 84 0.50 -18.87 3.09
C TYR A 84 1.47 -18.39 1.99
N LEU A 85 2.37 -17.46 2.28
CA LEU A 85 3.31 -16.89 1.31
C LEU A 85 4.25 -17.93 0.68
N GLN A 86 4.48 -19.05 1.36
CA GLN A 86 5.39 -20.12 0.93
C GLN A 86 4.65 -21.30 0.26
N GLU A 87 3.32 -21.29 0.26
CA GLU A 87 2.51 -22.41 -0.21
C GLU A 87 2.08 -22.22 -1.68
N PRO A 88 2.40 -23.19 -2.57
CA PRO A 88 2.00 -23.13 -3.97
C PRO A 88 0.50 -22.92 -4.17
N GLY A 89 0.15 -21.89 -4.94
CA GLY A 89 -1.24 -21.60 -5.31
C GLY A 89 -2.07 -20.91 -4.23
N GLN A 90 -1.54 -20.66 -3.02
CA GLN A 90 -2.29 -19.99 -1.95
C GLN A 90 -2.22 -18.46 -2.07
N ALA A 91 -1.02 -17.89 -2.10
CA ALA A 91 -0.83 -16.44 -2.16
C ALA A 91 -0.93 -15.89 -3.59
N HIS A 92 -0.60 -16.71 -4.59
CA HIS A 92 -0.69 -16.38 -6.01
C HIS A 92 -0.84 -17.67 -6.84
N PRO A 93 -1.67 -17.70 -7.90
CA PRO A 93 -1.90 -18.92 -8.69
C PRO A 93 -0.66 -19.42 -9.46
N ARG A 94 0.32 -18.54 -9.73
CA ARG A 94 1.48 -18.85 -10.60
C ARG A 94 2.84 -18.69 -9.94
N PHE A 95 2.92 -17.97 -8.82
CA PHE A 95 4.20 -17.58 -8.23
C PHE A 95 4.26 -18.04 -6.79
N THR A 96 5.34 -18.72 -6.45
CA THR A 96 5.63 -19.14 -5.09
C THR A 96 7.15 -19.30 -4.98
N PRO A 97 7.76 -18.80 -3.91
CA PRO A 97 7.14 -18.01 -2.83
C PRO A 97 6.72 -16.58 -3.24
N VAL A 98 5.90 -15.95 -2.40
CA VAL A 98 5.46 -14.55 -2.53
C VAL A 98 6.08 -13.75 -1.38
N GLY A 99 6.75 -12.64 -1.69
CA GLY A 99 7.23 -11.67 -0.71
C GLY A 99 6.10 -10.74 -0.24
N GLU A 100 6.28 -10.10 0.90
CA GLU A 100 5.25 -9.24 1.49
C GLU A 100 5.82 -8.08 2.29
N ASN A 101 5.32 -6.87 2.03
CA ASN A 101 5.54 -5.69 2.87
C ASN A 101 4.22 -5.23 3.51
N ILE A 102 4.27 -4.90 4.80
CA ILE A 102 3.10 -4.43 5.57
C ILE A 102 3.36 -3.03 6.10
N TRP A 103 2.42 -2.12 5.88
CA TRP A 103 2.38 -0.80 6.48
C TRP A 103 1.16 -0.68 7.38
N THR A 104 1.31 -0.02 8.53
CA THR A 104 0.19 0.27 9.43
C THR A 104 0.19 1.72 9.88
N GLY A 105 -0.99 2.33 9.90
CA GLY A 105 -1.18 3.68 10.40
C GLY A 105 -2.65 4.05 10.52
N SER A 106 -2.93 5.29 10.92
CA SER A 106 -4.27 5.85 10.78
C SER A 106 -4.52 6.22 9.32
N LEU A 107 -5.79 6.32 8.95
CA LEU A 107 -6.17 6.70 7.59
C LEU A 107 -5.74 8.14 7.26
N SER A 108 -5.79 9.03 8.26
CA SER A 108 -5.38 10.43 8.14
C SER A 108 -3.91 10.65 7.78
N ILE A 109 -3.05 9.64 7.96
CA ILE A 109 -1.62 9.71 7.62
C ILE A 109 -1.28 8.78 6.44
N PHE A 110 -2.28 8.16 5.83
CA PHE A 110 -2.07 7.22 4.76
C PHE A 110 -1.94 7.95 3.42
N SER A 111 -0.83 7.69 2.75
CA SER A 111 -0.70 7.85 1.31
C SER A 111 0.15 6.71 0.77
N VAL A 112 -0.04 6.35 -0.50
CA VAL A 112 0.80 5.35 -1.17
C VAL A 112 2.26 5.77 -1.15
N GLN A 113 2.52 7.04 -1.49
CA GLN A 113 3.87 7.61 -1.43
C GLN A 113 4.50 7.50 -0.05
N ASP A 114 3.79 7.84 1.04
CA ASP A 114 4.35 7.79 2.40
C ASP A 114 4.60 6.37 2.88
N ALA A 115 3.66 5.46 2.62
CA ALA A 115 3.82 4.04 2.96
C ALA A 115 5.06 3.46 2.26
N ILE A 116 5.18 3.67 0.94
CA ILE A 116 6.32 3.16 0.16
C ILE A 116 7.63 3.83 0.57
N THR A 117 7.61 5.14 0.79
CA THR A 117 8.78 5.88 1.25
C THR A 117 9.24 5.39 2.63
N SER A 118 8.33 4.99 3.51
CA SER A 118 8.67 4.47 4.83
C SER A 118 9.46 3.16 4.75
N TRP A 119 9.07 2.25 3.86
CA TRP A 119 9.83 1.02 3.60
C TRP A 119 11.18 1.31 2.95
N TYR A 120 11.23 2.23 1.99
CA TYR A 120 12.49 2.62 1.33
C TYR A 120 13.50 3.23 2.31
N LYS A 121 13.04 4.03 3.29
CA LYS A 121 13.89 4.73 4.26
C LYS A 121 14.74 3.80 5.14
N GLU A 122 14.44 2.51 5.20
CA GLU A 122 15.30 1.53 5.88
C GLU A 122 16.69 1.40 5.22
N VAL A 123 16.87 1.88 3.98
CA VAL A 123 18.19 2.01 3.32
C VAL A 123 19.23 2.71 4.20
N ARG A 124 18.80 3.65 5.04
CA ARG A 124 19.70 4.38 5.96
C ARG A 124 20.37 3.45 6.98
N ASP A 125 19.74 2.33 7.29
CA ASP A 125 20.23 1.36 8.26
C ASP A 125 20.91 0.15 7.58
N TYR A 126 20.92 0.11 6.23
CA TYR A 126 21.48 -0.96 5.42
C TYR A 126 22.85 -0.57 4.83
N THR A 127 23.84 -1.45 4.97
CA THR A 127 25.18 -1.29 4.40
C THR A 127 25.42 -2.32 3.32
N TYR A 128 25.51 -1.83 2.08
CA TYR A 128 25.69 -2.63 0.87
C TYR A 128 26.96 -3.48 0.85
N THR A 129 28.10 -2.87 1.18
CA THR A 129 29.42 -3.51 1.06
C THR A 129 29.57 -4.73 1.96
N THR A 130 28.87 -4.74 3.09
CA THR A 130 28.90 -5.81 4.10
C THR A 130 27.62 -6.64 4.10
N ASN A 131 26.64 -6.31 3.26
CA ASN A 131 25.29 -6.90 3.26
C ASN A 131 24.68 -6.97 4.68
N SER A 132 24.84 -5.89 5.46
CA SER A 132 24.46 -5.88 6.88
C SER A 132 23.40 -4.82 7.16
N CYS A 133 22.44 -5.17 8.03
CA CYS A 133 21.43 -4.26 8.53
C CYS A 133 21.67 -3.96 10.01
N SER A 134 21.66 -2.68 10.38
CA SER A 134 21.83 -2.24 11.78
C SER A 134 20.51 -2.19 12.56
N ARG A 135 19.36 -2.21 11.88
CA ARG A 135 18.01 -2.17 12.47
C ARG A 135 17.05 -3.11 11.74
N ILE A 136 15.99 -2.56 11.15
CA ILE A 136 15.03 -3.28 10.30
C ILE A 136 15.30 -2.81 8.88
N CYS A 137 15.62 -3.74 8.00
CA CYS A 137 15.83 -3.47 6.58
C CYS A 137 15.06 -4.44 5.68
N GLY A 138 14.21 -5.30 6.26
CA GLY A 138 13.51 -6.35 5.54
C GLY A 138 12.50 -5.79 4.54
N HIS A 139 11.87 -4.66 4.84
CA HIS A 139 11.00 -4.03 3.86
C HIS A 139 11.84 -3.50 2.71
N TYR A 140 12.98 -2.84 2.97
CA TYR A 140 13.89 -2.31 1.96
C TYR A 140 14.57 -3.39 1.08
N THR A 141 15.08 -4.46 1.67
CA THR A 141 15.79 -5.50 0.90
C THR A 141 14.83 -6.30 0.03
N GLN A 142 13.54 -6.40 0.36
CA GLN A 142 12.52 -6.97 -0.52
C GLN A 142 12.40 -6.22 -1.87
N TRP A 143 12.74 -4.92 -1.91
CA TRP A 143 12.79 -4.14 -3.16
C TRP A 143 14.02 -4.50 -3.99
N GLU A 144 15.14 -4.78 -3.33
CA GLU A 144 16.44 -4.95 -3.95
C GLU A 144 16.68 -6.40 -4.42
N LEU A 145 16.13 -7.39 -3.71
CA LEU A 145 16.33 -8.83 -3.97
C LEU A 145 15.65 -9.37 -5.24
N GLN A 146 15.06 -8.51 -6.07
CA GLN A 146 14.56 -8.87 -7.41
C GLN A 146 15.69 -9.10 -8.44
N MET A 147 16.92 -9.35 -7.97
CA MET A 147 18.09 -9.75 -8.77
C MET A 147 18.18 -11.28 -9.01
N ALA A 148 17.33 -12.10 -8.39
CA ALA A 148 17.31 -13.55 -8.61
C ALA A 148 16.11 -13.97 -9.50
N PRO A 149 16.33 -14.80 -10.54
CA PRO A 149 15.34 -15.08 -11.60
C PRO A 149 14.06 -15.81 -11.15
N ILE A 150 13.96 -16.18 -9.88
CA ILE A 150 12.81 -16.89 -9.28
C ILE A 150 11.84 -15.92 -8.57
N TRP A 151 12.27 -14.71 -8.20
CA TRP A 151 11.49 -13.76 -7.40
C TRP A 151 10.81 -12.65 -8.22
N ASP A 152 10.71 -12.88 -9.53
CA ASP A 152 10.43 -11.91 -10.60
C ASP A 152 9.04 -11.26 -10.51
N ARG A 153 8.05 -11.83 -9.83
CA ARG A 153 6.65 -11.35 -9.97
C ARG A 153 5.79 -11.49 -8.72
N SER A 154 6.37 -11.42 -7.52
CA SER A 154 5.63 -11.78 -6.31
C SER A 154 6.01 -10.95 -5.10
N SER A 155 5.71 -9.65 -5.12
CA SER A 155 5.76 -8.82 -3.90
C SER A 155 4.37 -8.24 -3.64
N MET A 156 3.71 -8.78 -2.62
CA MET A 156 2.40 -8.33 -2.15
C MET A 156 2.60 -7.13 -1.23
N GLN A 157 1.78 -6.09 -1.39
CA GLN A 157 1.83 -4.93 -0.52
C GLN A 157 0.53 -4.73 0.21
N GLN A 158 0.64 -4.68 1.52
CA GLN A 158 -0.50 -4.55 2.39
C GLN A 158 -0.44 -3.23 3.13
N MET A 159 -1.44 -2.40 2.87
CA MET A 159 -1.67 -1.17 3.60
C MET A 159 -2.84 -1.44 4.53
N GLN A 160 -2.54 -1.60 5.82
CA GLN A 160 -3.52 -1.92 6.85
C GLN A 160 -3.80 -0.68 7.69
N ARG A 161 -5.07 -0.47 8.04
CA ARG A 161 -5.43 0.50 9.08
C ARG A 161 -5.06 -0.09 10.45
N ARG A 162 -4.46 0.70 11.34
CA ARG A 162 -4.32 0.28 12.75
C ARG A 162 -5.70 -0.02 13.32
N ALA A 163 -5.88 -1.21 13.91
CA ALA A 163 -7.00 -1.45 14.79
C ALA A 163 -6.92 -0.43 15.94
N VAL A 164 -7.97 0.36 16.12
CA VAL A 164 -8.13 1.14 17.35
C VAL A 164 -8.51 0.10 18.40
N HIS A 165 -7.55 -0.28 19.24
CA HIS A 165 -7.78 -1.04 20.45
C HIS A 165 -8.03 -0.09 21.61
#